data_AF-A0A7C4JIE9-F1
#
_entry.id   AF-A0A7C4JIE9-F1
#
_cell.length_a   1.000
_cell.length_b   1.000
_cell.length_c   1.000
_cell.angle_alpha   90.00
_cell.angle_beta   90.00
_cell.angle_gamma   90.00
#
_symmetry.space_group_name_H-M   'P 1'
#
loop_
_entity.id
_entity.type
_entity.pdbx_description
1 polymer ?
#
loop_
_entity_poly.entity_id
_entity_poly.type
_entity_poly.pdbx_seq_one_letter_code
_entity_poly.pdbx_strand_id
1 'polypeptide(L)'
;MPANLTPEFLAARERFNKAKTLEEKLDALQEMLATIPKHKGTEKMQADIKRRIAKLREQMEQARRSGKGGGPSYHVEREGAAQIVLVGPPNSGKSSLLAALTNA
;
A
#
# COMPACT_ATOMS: atom_id res chain seq x y z
N MET A 1 20.94 7.60 21.13
CA MET A 1 21.06 6.27 21.75
C MET A 1 21.42 5.27 20.65
N PRO A 2 22.43 4.40 20.85
CA PRO A 2 22.68 3.32 19.92
C PRO A 2 21.44 2.41 19.86
N ALA A 3 21.02 2.03 18.66
CA ALA A 3 19.93 1.09 18.47
C ALA A 3 20.52 -0.32 18.41
N ASN A 4 20.18 -1.17 19.38
CA ASN A 4 20.50 -2.60 19.34
C ASN A 4 19.54 -3.25 18.34
N LEU A 5 19.96 -3.34 17.08
CA LEU A 5 19.17 -3.95 16.01
C LEU A 5 19.13 -5.46 16.18
N THR A 6 17.95 -6.06 15.92
CA THR A 6 17.76 -7.51 15.99
C THR A 6 18.47 -8.21 14.83
N PRO A 7 18.90 -9.47 14.99
CA PRO A 7 19.43 -10.28 13.88
C PRO A 7 18.44 -10.36 12.71
N GLU A 8 17.14 -10.44 13.00
CA GLU A 8 16.06 -10.45 12.02
C GLU A 8 16.03 -9.17 11.18
N PHE A 9 16.17 -8.00 11.82
CA PHE A 9 16.26 -6.72 11.10
C PHE A 9 17.49 -6.65 10.20
N LEU A 10 18.63 -7.16 10.67
CA LEU A 10 19.86 -7.19 9.88
C LEU A 10 19.72 -8.12 8.66
N ALA A 11 19.11 -9.29 8.83
CA ALA A 11 18.81 -10.21 7.74
C ALA A 11 17.84 -9.59 6.71
N ALA A 12 16.77 -8.94 7.18
CA ALA A 12 15.83 -8.22 6.31
C ALA A 12 16.52 -7.07 5.55
N ARG A 13 17.45 -6.36 6.19
CA ARG A 13 18.26 -5.32 5.56
C ARG A 13 19.21 -5.89 4.49
N GLU A 14 19.81 -7.04 4.75
CA GLU A 14 20.60 -7.72 3.72
C GLU A 14 19.76 -8.16 2.53
N ARG A 15 18.55 -8.70 2.79
CA ARG A 15 17.59 -9.02 1.73
C ARG A 15 17.24 -7.80 0.91
N PHE A 16 16.97 -6.65 1.55
CA PHE A 16 16.73 -5.39 0.86
C PHE A 16 17.91 -4.97 -0.03
N ASN A 17 19.15 -5.14 0.45
CA ASN A 17 20.34 -4.81 -0.33
C ASN A 17 20.57 -5.77 -1.51
N LYS A 18 20.19 -7.05 -1.37
CA LYS A 18 20.32 -8.07 -2.43
C LYS A 18 19.16 -8.05 -3.42
N ALA A 19 18.01 -7.49 -3.04
CA ALA A 19 16.80 -7.43 -3.85
C ALA A 19 17.01 -6.66 -5.16
N LYS A 20 16.60 -7.28 -6.27
CA LYS A 20 16.73 -6.72 -7.61
C LYS A 20 15.43 -6.12 -8.10
N THR A 21 14.30 -6.74 -7.76
CA THR A 21 12.98 -6.28 -8.19
C THR A 21 12.37 -5.26 -7.23
N LEU A 22 11.39 -4.49 -7.69
CA LEU A 22 10.65 -3.55 -6.83
C LEU A 22 9.81 -4.27 -5.78
N GLU A 23 9.28 -5.45 -6.13
CA GLU A 23 8.48 -6.30 -5.24
C GLU A 23 9.34 -6.87 -4.11
N GLU A 24 10.50 -7.46 -4.44
CA GLU A 24 11.45 -7.95 -3.43
C GLU A 24 11.91 -6.84 -2.48
N LYS A 25 12.15 -5.63 -3.02
CA LYS A 25 12.51 -4.46 -2.21
C LYS A 25 11.39 -4.02 -1.29
N LEU A 26 10.14 -4.07 -1.76
CA LEU A 26 8.97 -3.71 -0.97
C LEU A 26 8.77 -4.71 0.18
N ASP A 27 8.88 -6.00 -0.10
CA ASP A 27 8.72 -7.07 0.90
C ASP A 27 9.82 -6.99 1.97
N ALA A 28 11.08 -6.81 1.55
CA ALA A 28 12.19 -6.65 2.48
C ALA A 28 12.02 -5.40 3.37
N LEU A 29 11.51 -4.28 2.85
CA LEU A 29 11.23 -3.10 3.66
C LEU A 29 10.07 -3.32 4.65
N GLN A 30 9.05 -4.10 4.28
CA GLN A 30 7.96 -4.46 5.20
C GLN A 30 8.48 -5.36 6.33
N GLU A 31 9.36 -6.32 6.01
CA GLU A 31 10.02 -7.18 6.99
C GLU A 31 10.94 -6.37 7.93
N MET A 32 11.71 -5.42 7.38
CA MET A 32 12.49 -4.47 8.18
C MET A 32 11.61 -3.63 9.12
N LEU A 33 10.44 -3.18 8.67
CA LEU A 33 9.51 -2.41 9.51
C LEU A 33 8.87 -3.26 10.61
N ALA A 34 8.66 -4.56 10.37
CA ALA A 34 8.09 -5.48 11.32
C ALA A 34 9.08 -5.83 12.45
N THR A 35 10.36 -5.99 12.09
CA THR A 35 11.42 -6.52 12.98
C THR A 35 12.24 -5.43 13.68
N ILE A 36 12.11 -4.16 13.26
CA ILE A 36 12.81 -3.04 13.90
C ILE A 36 12.35 -2.87 15.36
N PRO A 37 13.29 -2.66 16.31
CA PRO A 37 12.93 -2.28 17.67
C PRO A 37 12.03 -1.03 17.71
N LYS A 38 11.12 -0.97 18.68
CA LYS A 38 10.17 0.14 18.84
C LYS A 38 10.50 0.98 20.07
N HIS A 39 11.54 1.80 19.97
CA HIS A 39 11.91 2.76 21.01
C HIS A 39 12.40 4.09 20.39
N LYS A 40 12.63 5.10 21.24
CA LYS A 40 13.02 6.46 20.82
C LYS A 40 14.27 6.52 19.93
N GLY A 41 15.17 5.53 20.05
CA GLY A 41 16.39 5.44 19.25
C GLY A 41 16.18 5.04 17.79
N THR A 42 15.03 4.44 17.47
CA THR A 42 14.70 3.87 16.15
C THR A 42 13.63 4.65 15.39
N GLU A 43 13.02 5.68 15.98
CA GLU A 43 11.90 6.43 15.39
C GLU A 43 12.25 7.01 14.01
N LYS A 44 13.44 7.61 13.87
CA LYS A 44 13.91 8.14 12.58
C LYS A 44 14.04 7.05 11.52
N MET A 45 14.51 5.87 11.92
CA MET A 45 14.68 4.74 11.01
C MET A 45 13.32 4.15 10.60
N GLN A 46 12.36 4.05 11.52
CA GLN A 46 10.99 3.65 11.19
C GLN A 46 10.34 4.63 10.21
N ALA A 47 10.52 5.94 10.42
CA ALA A 47 10.02 6.95 9.51
C ALA A 47 10.63 6.84 8.12
N ASP A 48 11.95 6.61 8.02
CA ASP A 48 12.63 6.41 6.74
C ASP A 48 12.12 5.16 6.01
N ILE A 49 11.97 4.03 6.72
CA ILE A 49 11.44 2.79 6.15
C ILE A 49 10.02 2.99 5.61
N LYS A 50 9.12 3.62 6.39
CA LYS A 50 7.76 3.94 5.95
C LYS A 50 7.74 4.84 4.72
N ARG A 51 8.61 5.87 4.68
CA ARG A 51 8.75 6.76 3.52
C ARG A 51 9.19 6.01 2.27
N ARG A 52 10.15 5.10 2.39
CA ARG A 52 10.62 4.25 1.27
C ARG A 52 9.53 3.33 0.76
N ILE A 53 8.75 2.71 1.65
CA ILE A 53 7.59 1.88 1.30
C ILE A 53 6.57 2.69 0.49
N ALA A 54 6.21 3.89 0.97
CA ALA A 54 5.25 4.75 0.27
C ALA A 54 5.74 5.11 -1.14
N LYS A 55 7.02 5.52 -1.27
CA LYS A 55 7.62 5.86 -2.56
C LYS A 55 7.65 4.68 -3.54
N LEU A 56 7.99 3.48 -3.06
CA LEU A 56 8.00 2.29 -3.92
C LEU A 56 6.60 1.89 -4.39
N ARG A 57 5.60 1.98 -3.51
CA ARG A 57 4.20 1.73 -3.88
C ARG A 57 3.73 2.70 -4.95
N GLU A 58 4.05 3.98 -4.81
CA GLU A 58 3.73 5.01 -5.80
C GLU A 58 4.43 4.72 -7.14
N GLN A 59 5.72 4.37 -7.13
CA GLN A 59 6.45 4.01 -8.35
C GLN A 59 5.84 2.79 -9.07
N MET A 60 5.45 1.76 -8.32
CA MET A 60 4.79 0.58 -8.88
C MET A 60 3.41 0.93 -9.45
N GLU A 61 2.66 1.81 -8.78
CA GLU A 61 1.37 2.28 -9.28
C GLU A 61 1.52 3.13 -10.54
N GLN A 62 2.49 4.04 -10.58
CA GLN A 62 2.81 4.85 -11.76
C GLN A 62 3.23 3.96 -12.94
N ALA A 63 4.07 2.95 -12.71
CA ALA A 63 4.46 1.98 -13.74
C ALA A 63 3.26 1.17 -14.27
N ARG A 64 2.33 0.80 -13.39
CA ARG A 64 1.06 0.15 -13.78
C ARG A 64 0.15 1.09 -14.58
N ARG A 65 0.11 2.38 -14.24
CA ARG A 65 -0.69 3.40 -14.95
C ARG A 65 -0.07 3.71 -16.32
N SER A 66 1.25 3.85 -16.42
CA SER A 66 1.93 4.14 -17.69
C SER A 66 1.95 2.94 -18.64
N GLY A 67 1.95 1.69 -18.13
CA GLY A 67 1.79 0.48 -18.93
C GLY A 67 0.35 0.19 -19.38
N LYS A 68 -0.67 0.79 -18.73
CA LYS A 68 -2.10 0.72 -19.09
C LYS A 68 -2.54 1.97 -19.85
N GLY A 69 -1.88 2.30 -20.95
CA GLY A 69 -2.37 3.31 -21.90
C GLY A 69 -3.62 2.92 -22.70
N GLY A 70 -4.42 1.93 -22.27
CA GLY A 70 -5.52 1.39 -23.09
C GLY A 70 -6.49 0.43 -22.38
N GLY A 71 -6.65 0.51 -21.06
CA GLY A 71 -7.77 -0.15 -20.38
C GLY A 71 -8.98 0.79 -20.31
N PRO A 72 -10.24 0.29 -20.28
CA PRO A 72 -11.38 1.16 -20.06
C PRO A 72 -11.20 1.90 -18.73
N SER A 73 -10.96 3.21 -18.80
CA SER A 73 -11.09 4.06 -17.64
C SER A 73 -12.59 4.17 -17.37
N TYR A 74 -13.08 3.45 -16.37
CA TYR A 74 -14.39 3.73 -15.81
C TYR A 74 -14.28 5.06 -15.06
N HIS A 75 -14.37 6.15 -15.83
CA HIS A 75 -14.49 7.49 -15.31
C HIS A 75 -15.97 7.78 -15.14
N VAL A 76 -16.41 7.85 -13.89
CA VAL A 76 -17.77 8.30 -13.58
C VAL A 76 -17.70 9.81 -13.45
N GLU A 77 -18.29 10.51 -14.42
CA GLU A 77 -18.41 11.96 -14.40
C GLU A 77 -19.05 12.44 -13.09
N ARG A 78 -18.59 13.56 -12.58
CA ARG A 78 -19.13 14.13 -11.34
C ARG A 78 -20.52 14.69 -11.61
N GLU A 79 -21.51 14.13 -10.92
CA GLU A 79 -22.91 14.54 -11.05
C GLU A 79 -23.57 14.67 -9.67
N GLY A 80 -24.53 15.60 -9.57
CA GLY A 80 -25.37 15.78 -8.39
C GLY A 80 -24.61 16.28 -7.14
N ALA A 81 -25.17 15.97 -5.97
CA ALA A 81 -24.66 16.43 -4.68
C ALA A 81 -23.50 15.57 -4.13
N ALA A 82 -23.42 14.29 -4.49
CA ALA A 82 -22.39 13.38 -4.00
C ALA A 82 -22.23 12.15 -4.91
N GLN A 83 -21.03 11.57 -4.92
CA GLN A 83 -20.75 10.23 -5.46
C GLN A 83 -20.48 9.27 -4.30
N ILE A 84 -21.16 8.11 -4.30
CA ILE A 84 -21.10 7.14 -3.21
C ILE A 84 -20.72 5.77 -3.77
N VAL A 85 -19.83 5.04 -3.08
CA VAL A 85 -19.38 3.69 -3.46
C VAL A 85 -19.81 2.67 -2.40
N LEU A 86 -20.44 1.57 -2.84
CA LEU A 86 -20.82 0.44 -1.98
C LEU A 86 -19.79 -0.70 -2.10
N VAL A 87 -19.05 -0.98 -1.02
CA VAL A 87 -18.00 -2.02 -0.98
C VAL A 87 -18.35 -3.09 0.06
N GLY A 88 -18.17 -4.36 -0.29
CA GLY A 88 -18.46 -5.48 0.60
C GLY A 88 -18.37 -6.83 -0.12
N PRO A 89 -18.42 -7.96 0.62
CA PRO A 89 -18.43 -9.31 0.04
C PRO A 89 -19.71 -9.56 -0.79
N PRO A 90 -19.73 -10.60 -1.65
CA PRO A 90 -20.97 -11.02 -2.31
C PRO A 90 -22.05 -11.39 -1.28
N ASN A 91 -23.33 -11.28 -1.65
CA ASN A 91 -24.50 -11.56 -0.80
C ASN A 91 -24.60 -10.72 0.50
N SER A 92 -23.91 -9.58 0.59
CA SER A 92 -24.02 -8.64 1.72
C SER A 92 -25.19 -7.65 1.63
N GLY A 93 -26.11 -7.81 0.67
CA GLY A 93 -27.28 -6.94 0.49
C GLY A 93 -27.02 -5.63 -0.26
N LYS A 94 -25.81 -5.40 -0.81
CA LYS A 94 -25.47 -4.18 -1.57
C LYS A 94 -26.46 -3.86 -2.71
N SER A 95 -26.86 -4.87 -3.48
CA SER A 95 -27.83 -4.69 -4.58
C SER A 95 -29.22 -4.33 -4.06
N SER A 96 -29.65 -4.94 -2.96
CA SER A 96 -30.93 -4.62 -2.31
C SER A 96 -30.96 -3.18 -1.78
N LEU A 97 -29.85 -2.72 -1.18
CA LEU A 97 -29.70 -1.34 -0.72
C LEU A 97 -29.74 -0.35 -1.89
N LEU A 98 -29.05 -0.65 -2.99
CA LEU A 98 -29.07 0.17 -4.20
C LEU A 98 -30.49 0.31 -4.73
N ALA A 99 -31.18 -0.81 -4.96
CA ALA A 99 -32.56 -0.83 -5.45
C ALA A 99 -33.50 -0.02 -4.54
N ALA A 100 -33.39 -0.16 -3.22
CA ALA A 100 -34.23 0.58 -2.28
C ALA A 100 -34.00 2.10 -2.30
N LEU A 101 -32.77 2.57 -2.57
CA LEU A 101 -32.41 3.99 -2.54
C LEU A 101 -32.57 4.68 -3.89
N THR A 102 -32.34 3.97 -4.99
CA THR A 102 -32.34 4.56 -6.34
C THR A 102 -33.52 4.10 -7.19
N ASN A 103 -34.32 3.16 -6.69
CA ASN A 103 -35.40 2.51 -7.45
C ASN A 103 -34.90 1.90 -8.77
N ALA A 104 -33.65 1.40 -8.75
CA ALA A 104 -32.96 0.78 -9.87
C ALA A 104 -33.09 -0.75 -9.86
#